data_AF-A0A7I7NIQ8-F1
#
_entry.id   AF-A0A7I7NIQ8-F1
#
_cell.length_a   1.000
_cell.length_b   1.000
_cell.length_c   1.000
_cell.angle_alpha   90.00
_cell.angle_beta   90.00
_cell.angle_gamma   90.00
#
_symmetry.space_group_name_H-M   'P 1'
#
loop_
_entity.id
_entity.type
_entity.pdbx_description
1 polymer ?
#
loop_
_entity_poly.entity_id
_entity_poly.type
_entity_poly.pdbx_seq_one_letter_code
_entity_poly.pdbx_strand_id
1 'polypeptide(L)'
;MSYPIIVGVKVRFRCDGGFIVALGVIPEGLAAGGAAIEALTARLAAAHESAAGLITAVMPPAADPVSVQSAAQVSLRGGDHAAVAAHGVEELGRSGVGAAEAASSYAIGDALAAATYLAQL
;
A
#
# COMPACT_ATOMS: atom_id res chain seq x y z
N MET A 1 39.00 16.81 5.30
CA MET A 1 38.87 15.34 5.24
C MET A 1 37.40 15.03 5.23
N SER A 2 36.87 14.61 4.08
CA SER A 2 35.44 14.36 3.87
C SER A 2 35.16 12.90 4.23
N TYR A 3 34.39 12.67 5.29
CA TYR A 3 33.91 11.33 5.64
C TYR A 3 32.64 11.02 4.85
N PRO A 4 32.48 9.79 4.31
CA PRO A 4 31.27 9.43 3.61
C PRO A 4 30.13 9.32 4.63
N ILE A 5 29.08 10.12 4.43
CA ILE A 5 27.78 9.92 5.07
C ILE A 5 27.28 8.57 4.57
N ILE A 6 27.07 7.60 5.48
CA ILE A 6 26.46 6.32 5.14
C ILE A 6 25.00 6.61 4.78
N VAL A 7 24.73 6.74 3.47
CA VAL A 7 23.37 6.82 2.94
C VAL A 7 23.03 5.41 2.46
N GLY A 8 22.37 4.64 3.32
CA GLY A 8 21.80 3.32 3.01
C GLY A 8 22.73 2.13 3.28
N VAL A 9 22.38 1.31 4.26
CA VAL A 9 23.04 0.01 4.49
C VAL A 9 22.66 -0.98 3.40
N LYS A 10 23.68 -1.46 2.69
CA LYS A 10 23.56 -2.51 1.66
C LYS A 10 23.46 -3.88 2.33
N VAL A 11 22.24 -4.30 2.69
CA VAL A 11 21.98 -5.60 3.32
C VAL A 11 22.24 -6.73 2.31
N ARG A 12 23.13 -7.67 2.66
CA ARG A 12 23.48 -8.83 1.83
C ARG A 12 22.73 -10.07 2.31
N PHE A 13 21.73 -10.52 1.54
CA PHE A 13 21.06 -11.80 1.78
C PHE A 13 21.74 -12.92 1.00
N ARG A 14 22.02 -14.05 1.66
CA ARG A 14 22.56 -15.26 1.03
C ARG A 14 21.39 -16.15 0.61
N CYS A 15 21.18 -16.31 -0.69
CA CYS A 15 20.24 -17.30 -1.22
C CYS A 15 20.88 -18.71 -1.20
N ASP A 16 20.06 -19.76 -1.13
CA ASP A 16 20.49 -21.18 -1.07
C ASP A 16 21.41 -21.62 -2.23
N GLY A 17 21.55 -20.82 -3.29
CA GLY A 17 22.48 -21.02 -4.41
C GLY A 17 23.80 -20.25 -4.34
N GLY A 18 24.15 -19.61 -3.22
CA GLY A 18 25.43 -18.89 -3.04
C GLY A 18 25.50 -17.48 -3.66
N PHE A 19 24.45 -17.03 -4.37
CA PHE A 19 24.33 -15.64 -4.81
C PHE A 19 24.01 -14.73 -3.62
N ILE A 20 24.73 -13.62 -3.53
CA ILE A 20 24.46 -12.56 -2.56
C ILE A 20 23.62 -11.48 -3.22
N VAL A 21 22.37 -11.31 -2.76
CA VAL A 21 21.50 -10.21 -3.18
C VAL A 21 21.69 -9.04 -2.24
N ALA A 22 21.88 -7.84 -2.80
CA ALA A 22 22.05 -6.61 -2.07
C ALA A 22 20.94 -5.62 -2.38
N LEU A 23 20.12 -5.28 -1.38
CA LEU A 23 19.04 -4.29 -1.51
C LEU A 23 19.54 -2.90 -1.08
N GLY A 24 19.20 -1.87 -1.85
CA GLY A 24 19.41 -0.47 -1.49
C GLY A 24 18.09 0.15 -1.04
N VAL A 25 17.86 0.19 0.27
CA VAL A 25 16.62 0.74 0.85
C VAL A 25 16.97 2.01 1.62
N ILE A 26 16.16 3.06 1.43
CA ILE A 26 16.24 4.31 2.20
C ILE A 26 15.03 4.30 3.16
N PRO A 27 15.23 4.10 4.47
CA PRO A 27 14.13 3.92 5.42
C PRO A 27 13.22 5.15 5.51
N GLU A 28 13.75 6.36 5.36
CA GLU A 28 12.97 7.60 5.33
C GLU A 28 12.05 7.65 4.11
N GLY A 29 12.55 7.23 2.94
CA GLY A 29 11.76 7.16 1.71
C GLY A 29 10.64 6.12 1.83
N LEU A 30 10.91 5.00 2.52
CA LEU A 30 9.91 3.96 2.76
C LEU A 30 8.86 4.42 3.78
N ALA A 31 9.25 5.14 4.84
CA ALA A 31 8.32 5.74 5.79
C ALA A 31 7.43 6.79 5.13
N ALA A 32 8.01 7.67 4.31
CA ALA A 32 7.25 8.65 3.52
C ALA A 32 6.29 7.96 2.52
N GLY A 33 6.72 6.85 1.90
CA GLY A 33 5.88 6.02 1.06
C GLY A 33 4.69 5.42 1.82
N GLY A 34 4.91 4.87 3.02
CA GLY A 34 3.86 4.36 3.89
C GLY A 34 2.82 5.43 4.25
N ALA A 35 3.27 6.62 4.64
CA ALA A 35 2.38 7.75 4.93
C ALA A 35 1.59 8.22 3.69
N ALA A 36 2.21 8.21 2.51
CA ALA A 36 1.52 8.52 1.26
C ALA A 36 0.45 7.48 0.91
N ILE A 37 0.71 6.20 1.19
CA ILE A 37 -0.26 5.12 1.02
C ILE A 37 -1.44 5.31 1.98
N GLU A 38 -1.19 5.60 3.25
CA GLU A 38 -2.26 5.88 4.23
C GLU A 38 -3.17 7.03 3.76
N ALA A 39 -2.57 8.14 3.32
CA ALA A 39 -3.31 9.27 2.77
C ALA A 39 -4.07 8.94 1.48
N LEU A 40 -3.55 8.02 0.65
CA LEU A 40 -4.24 7.53 -0.54
C LEU A 40 -5.42 6.62 -0.15
N THR A 41 -5.23 5.71 0.80
CA THR A 41 -6.28 4.83 1.34
C THR A 41 -7.45 5.64 1.88
N ALA A 42 -7.18 6.67 2.68
CA ALA A 42 -8.23 7.56 3.19
C ALA A 42 -9.01 8.27 2.07
N ARG A 43 -8.31 8.76 1.04
CA ARG A 43 -8.93 9.40 -0.13
C ARG A 43 -9.78 8.42 -0.94
N LEU A 44 -9.30 7.19 -1.13
CA LEU A 44 -10.03 6.15 -1.84
C LEU A 44 -11.26 5.68 -1.06
N ALA A 45 -11.18 5.56 0.27
CA ALA A 45 -12.32 5.24 1.12
C ALA A 45 -13.43 6.30 0.98
N ALA A 46 -13.07 7.59 1.12
CA ALA A 46 -14.03 8.68 0.98
C ALA A 46 -14.65 8.75 -0.44
N ALA A 47 -13.83 8.56 -1.47
CA ALA A 47 -14.32 8.51 -2.85
C ALA A 47 -15.27 7.31 -3.06
N HIS A 48 -14.95 6.15 -2.50
CA HIS A 48 -15.77 4.95 -2.59
C HIS A 48 -17.14 5.15 -1.92
N GLU A 49 -17.18 5.70 -0.70
CA GLU A 49 -18.42 6.03 0.01
C GLU A 49 -19.28 7.02 -0.78
N SER A 50 -18.68 8.03 -1.41
CA SER A 50 -19.41 9.01 -2.23
C SER A 50 -20.05 8.40 -3.48
N ALA A 51 -19.49 7.30 -4.01
CA ALA A 51 -19.93 6.67 -5.25
C ALA A 51 -20.84 5.45 -5.00
N ALA A 52 -20.72 4.78 -3.85
CA ALA A 52 -21.38 3.50 -3.59
C ALA A 52 -22.90 3.56 -3.82
N GLY A 53 -23.59 4.58 -3.29
CA GLY A 53 -25.04 4.73 -3.48
C GLY A 53 -25.44 4.97 -4.95
N LEU A 54 -24.61 5.71 -5.71
CA LEU A 54 -24.89 6.04 -7.11
C LEU A 54 -24.86 4.81 -8.01
N ILE A 55 -23.98 3.85 -7.72
CA ILE A 55 -23.78 2.66 -8.55
C ILE A 55 -24.62 1.45 -8.10
N THR A 56 -25.10 1.44 -6.85
CA THR A 56 -25.88 0.32 -6.28
C THR A 56 -27.38 0.54 -6.26
N ALA A 57 -27.85 1.78 -6.42
CA ALA A 57 -29.27 2.14 -6.35
C ALA A 57 -29.79 2.76 -7.66
N VAL A 58 -29.51 2.12 -8.79
CA VAL A 58 -29.94 2.64 -10.10
C VAL A 58 -31.44 2.42 -10.30
N MET A 59 -32.18 3.50 -10.52
CA MET A 59 -33.61 3.45 -10.82
C MET A 59 -33.87 3.24 -12.30
N PRO A 60 -34.90 2.44 -12.67
CA PRO A 60 -35.24 2.23 -14.07
C PRO A 60 -35.81 3.51 -14.70
N PRO A 61 -35.46 3.83 -15.96
CA PRO A 61 -35.97 5.02 -16.65
C PRO A 61 -37.44 4.87 -17.08
N ALA A 62 -37.94 3.64 -17.20
CA ALA A 62 -39.32 3.31 -17.55
C ALA A 62 -39.75 1.99 -16.90
N ALA A 63 -41.05 1.72 -16.87
CA ALA A 63 -41.63 0.51 -16.24
C ALA A 63 -41.66 -0.73 -17.14
N ASP A 64 -41.08 -0.64 -18.36
CA ASP A 64 -41.00 -1.82 -19.22
C ASP A 64 -40.00 -2.86 -18.67
N PRO A 65 -40.17 -4.14 -19.00
CA PRO A 65 -39.33 -5.20 -18.45
C PRO A 65 -37.82 -5.02 -18.72
N VAL A 66 -37.43 -4.42 -19.85
CA VAL A 66 -36.02 -4.25 -20.23
C VAL A 66 -35.38 -3.16 -19.38
N SER A 67 -36.08 -2.05 -19.16
CA SER A 67 -35.64 -0.96 -18.28
C SER A 67 -35.46 -1.43 -16.84
N VAL A 68 -36.41 -2.19 -16.30
CA VAL A 68 -36.34 -2.76 -14.95
C VAL A 68 -35.17 -3.75 -14.83
N GLN A 69 -35.04 -4.67 -15.79
CA GLN A 69 -33.96 -5.65 -15.78
C GLN A 69 -32.58 -4.99 -15.88
N SER A 70 -32.43 -4.00 -16.76
CA SER A 70 -31.15 -3.30 -16.95
C SER A 70 -30.74 -2.55 -15.70
N ALA A 71 -31.66 -1.81 -15.06
CA ALA A 71 -31.39 -1.11 -13.81
C ALA A 71 -30.98 -2.07 -12.67
N ALA A 72 -31.64 -3.23 -12.57
CA ALA A 72 -31.29 -4.26 -11.60
C ALA A 72 -29.90 -4.85 -11.86
N GLN A 73 -29.57 -5.17 -13.12
CA GLN A 73 -28.26 -5.72 -13.48
C GLN A 73 -27.11 -4.73 -13.23
N VAL A 74 -27.31 -3.44 -13.56
CA VAL A 74 -26.32 -2.39 -13.27
C VAL A 74 -26.13 -2.24 -11.76
N SER A 75 -27.21 -2.24 -10.99
CA SER A 75 -27.14 -2.14 -9.52
C SER A 75 -26.39 -3.32 -8.88
N LEU A 76 -26.65 -4.55 -9.34
CA LEU A 76 -25.91 -5.74 -8.89
C LEU A 76 -24.42 -5.64 -9.22
N ARG A 77 -24.09 -5.28 -10.45
CA ARG A 77 -22.70 -5.13 -10.88
C ARG A 77 -21.99 -3.97 -10.17
N GLY A 78 -22.71 -2.91 -9.84
CA GLY A 78 -22.23 -1.83 -8.98
C GLY A 78 -21.95 -2.32 -7.56
N GLY A 79 -22.78 -3.21 -7.02
CA GLY A 79 -22.56 -3.88 -5.74
C GLY A 79 -21.30 -4.76 -5.73
N ASP A 80 -21.13 -5.61 -6.74
CA ASP A 80 -19.92 -6.43 -6.91
C ASP A 80 -18.66 -5.56 -7.01
N HIS A 81 -18.72 -4.49 -7.81
CA HIS A 81 -17.62 -3.53 -7.94
C HIS A 81 -17.32 -2.83 -6.61
N ALA A 82 -18.35 -2.44 -5.86
CA ALA A 82 -18.18 -1.79 -4.58
C ALA A 82 -17.50 -2.70 -3.55
N ALA A 83 -17.88 -3.97 -3.49
CA ALA A 83 -17.24 -4.94 -2.62
C ALA A 83 -15.75 -5.13 -2.95
N VAL A 84 -15.40 -5.24 -4.24
CA VAL A 84 -14.00 -5.36 -4.68
C VAL A 84 -13.22 -4.08 -4.38
N ALA A 85 -13.81 -2.91 -4.59
CA ALA A 85 -13.17 -1.63 -4.28
C ALA A 85 -12.89 -1.48 -2.77
N ALA A 86 -13.85 -1.84 -1.92
CA ALA A 86 -13.68 -1.83 -0.46
C ALA A 86 -12.55 -2.77 -0.02
N HIS A 87 -12.50 -4.00 -0.57
CA HIS A 87 -11.40 -4.94 -0.30
C HIS A 87 -10.05 -4.38 -0.77
N GLY A 88 -10.00 -3.70 -1.92
CA GLY A 88 -8.80 -3.06 -2.42
C GLY A 88 -8.29 -1.95 -1.48
N VAL A 89 -9.20 -1.15 -0.92
CA VAL A 89 -8.87 -0.11 0.09
C VAL A 89 -8.30 -0.75 1.35
N GLU A 90 -8.88 -1.85 1.83
CA GLU A 90 -8.38 -2.57 3.00
C GLU A 90 -6.97 -3.11 2.79
N GLU A 91 -6.73 -3.83 1.68
CA GLU A 91 -5.42 -4.40 1.39
C GLU A 91 -4.35 -3.33 1.14
N LEU A 92 -4.73 -2.21 0.52
CA LEU A 92 -3.82 -1.07 0.36
C LEU A 92 -3.44 -0.47 1.72
N GLY A 93 -4.40 -0.31 2.63
CA GLY A 93 -4.14 0.11 4.01
C GLY A 93 -3.19 -0.83 4.73
N ARG A 94 -3.42 -2.15 4.62
CA ARG A 94 -2.53 -3.17 5.19
C ARG A 94 -1.13 -3.12 4.60
N SER A 95 -1.01 -2.89 3.29
CA SER A 95 0.28 -2.68 2.62
C SER A 95 0.99 -1.42 3.11
N GLY A 96 0.26 -0.34 3.42
CA GLY A 96 0.83 0.88 4.01
C GLY A 96 1.44 0.62 5.39
N VAL A 97 0.76 -0.16 6.24
CA VAL A 97 1.30 -0.60 7.54
C VAL A 97 2.58 -1.43 7.34
N GLY A 98 2.56 -2.40 6.42
CA GLY A 98 3.74 -3.21 6.12
C GLY A 98 4.93 -2.37 5.61
N ALA A 99 4.68 -1.31 4.85
CA ALA A 99 5.72 -0.37 4.42
C ALA A 99 6.31 0.41 5.61
N ALA A 100 5.47 0.88 6.54
CA ALA A 100 5.93 1.57 7.74
C ALA A 100 6.74 0.65 8.68
N GLU A 101 6.29 -0.60 8.86
CA GLU A 101 7.02 -1.62 9.63
C GLU A 101 8.38 -1.93 9.00
N ALA A 102 8.42 -2.09 7.67
CA ALA A 102 9.66 -2.31 6.95
C ALA A 102 10.61 -1.10 7.08
N ALA A 103 10.11 0.13 7.02
CA ALA A 103 10.91 1.33 7.24
C ALA A 103 11.57 1.33 8.62
N SER A 104 10.81 1.00 9.67
CA SER A 104 11.33 0.87 11.03
C SER A 104 12.40 -0.24 11.13
N SER A 105 12.13 -1.40 10.53
CA SER A 105 13.07 -2.54 10.52
C SER A 105 14.40 -2.18 9.86
N TYR A 106 14.36 -1.51 8.70
CA TYR A 106 15.58 -1.06 8.02
C TYR A 106 16.31 0.04 8.80
N ALA A 107 15.60 0.99 9.41
CA ALA A 107 16.22 2.04 10.23
C ALA A 107 16.93 1.47 11.47
N ILE A 108 16.27 0.54 12.18
CA ILE A 108 16.86 -0.14 13.35
C ILE A 108 18.06 -0.99 12.92
N GLY A 109 17.92 -1.74 11.81
CA GLY A 109 19.00 -2.55 11.25
C GLY A 109 20.23 -1.73 10.88
N ASP A 110 20.04 -0.56 10.28
CA ASP A 110 21.12 0.38 9.96
C ASP A 110 21.81 0.88 11.24
N ALA A 111 21.03 1.34 12.23
CA ALA A 111 21.58 1.82 13.50
C ALA A 111 22.39 0.74 14.25
N LEU A 112 21.91 -0.50 14.27
CA LEU A 112 22.63 -1.64 14.88
C LEU A 112 23.91 -1.96 14.13
N ALA A 113 23.89 -1.95 12.79
CA ALA A 113 25.09 -2.16 11.98
C ALA A 113 26.13 -1.07 12.27
N ALA A 114 25.74 0.21 12.30
CA ALA A 114 26.62 1.31 12.66
C ALA A 114 27.21 1.17 14.08
N ALA A 115 26.40 0.77 15.06
CA ALA A 115 26.85 0.56 16.44
C ALA A 115 27.90 -0.55 16.55
N THR A 116 27.75 -1.65 15.79
CA THR A 116 28.76 -2.72 15.79
C THR A 116 30.11 -2.28 15.25
N TYR A 117 30.14 -1.40 14.23
CA TYR A 117 31.39 -0.78 13.76
C TYR A 117 31.99 0.14 14.82
N LEU A 118 31.18 0.95 15.51
CA LEU A 118 31.66 1.82 16.58
C LEU A 118 32.21 1.04 17.79
N ALA A 119 31.63 -0.13 18.10
CA ALA A 119 32.12 -0.98 19.18
C ALA A 119 33.44 -1.71 18.84
N GLN A 120 33.85 -1.70 17.57
CA GLN A 120 35.11 -2.28 17.09
C GLN A 120 36.22 -1.24 16.89
N LEU A 121 35.91 0.04 17.13
CA LEU A 121 36.88 1.15 17.18
C LEU A 121 37.49 1.28 18.58
#